data_AF-A0A534WZL2-F1
#
_entry.id   AF-A0A534WZL2-F1
#
_cell.length_a   1.000
_cell.length_b   1.000
_cell.length_c   1.000
_cell.angle_alpha   90.00
_cell.angle_beta   90.00
_cell.angle_gamma   90.00
#
_symmetry.space_group_name_H-M   'P 1'
#
loop_
_entity.id
_entity.type
_entity.pdbx_description
1 polymer ?
#
loop_
_entity_poly.entity_id
_entity_poly.type
_entity_poly.pdbx_seq_one_letter_code
_entity_poly.pdbx_strand_id
1 'polypeptide(L)'
;MRRVRSRGAATALLLALGRSVAAHWLSPEAILADLNGPPGRALGVERAVRDEKTPRLLVIRVGDGWYATPVAKRRAQAGAWRELWRHNVAQGIIAVLDAGSDQPVVHFGPRGEVVEVTEQRSKRSTGKGPTTPLKEHTN
;
A
#
# COMPACT_ATOMS: atom_id res chain seq x y z
N MET A 1 2.94 64.26 -33.78
CA MET A 1 1.52 63.83 -33.92
C MET A 1 1.56 62.35 -34.28
N ARG A 2 0.86 61.35 -33.74
CA ARG A 2 -0.29 61.23 -32.83
C ARG A 2 -0.21 59.77 -32.28
N ARG A 3 -0.52 59.56 -31.01
CA ARG A 3 -0.50 58.25 -30.32
C ARG A 3 -1.52 57.29 -30.93
N VAL A 4 -1.18 56.00 -31.00
CA VAL A 4 -2.17 54.94 -30.83
C VAL A 4 -1.66 54.02 -29.72
N ARG A 5 -2.39 54.06 -28.60
CA ARG A 5 -2.26 53.17 -27.45
C ARG A 5 -2.92 51.83 -27.83
N SER A 6 -2.18 50.73 -27.76
CA SER A 6 -2.79 49.40 -27.73
C SER A 6 -2.73 48.88 -26.30
N ARG A 7 -3.87 48.99 -25.62
CA ARG A 7 -4.16 48.43 -24.30
C ARG A 7 -4.85 47.07 -24.51
N GLY A 8 -4.51 46.10 -23.66
CA GLY A 8 -5.27 44.86 -23.45
C GLY A 8 -4.85 43.74 -24.40
N ALA A 9 -4.65 42.50 -23.99
CA ALA A 9 -5.26 41.80 -22.87
C ALA A 9 -4.26 40.84 -22.22
N ALA A 10 -3.85 41.13 -20.99
CA ALA A 10 -3.27 40.13 -20.09
C ALA A 10 -4.44 39.50 -19.32
N THR A 11 -5.17 38.59 -19.98
CA THR A 11 -6.28 37.87 -19.37
C THR A 11 -5.73 36.79 -18.44
N ALA A 12 -5.59 37.18 -17.17
CA ALA A 12 -5.81 36.38 -15.96
C ALA A 12 -5.57 34.86 -16.06
N LEU A 13 -4.30 34.45 -16.01
CA LEU A 13 -3.90 33.06 -15.73
C LEU A 13 -3.73 32.84 -14.21
N LEU A 14 -4.78 33.10 -13.42
CA LEU A 14 -4.69 33.13 -11.94
C LEU A 14 -5.89 32.51 -11.21
N LEU A 15 -6.50 31.46 -11.75
CA LEU A 15 -7.63 30.77 -11.10
C LEU A 15 -7.49 29.23 -11.10
N ALA A 16 -6.38 28.70 -10.60
CA ALA A 16 -6.27 27.26 -10.32
C ALA A 16 -5.56 26.90 -8.99
N LEU A 17 -5.28 27.88 -8.12
CA LEU A 17 -4.66 27.66 -6.79
C LEU A 17 -5.71 27.55 -5.67
N GLY A 18 -6.86 26.92 -5.95
CA GLY A 18 -7.98 26.88 -5.02
C GLY A 18 -8.84 25.63 -5.07
N ARG A 19 -8.36 24.54 -5.69
CA ARG A 19 -9.02 23.24 -5.51
C ARG A 19 -8.71 22.78 -4.09
N SER A 20 -9.60 23.13 -3.16
CA SER A 20 -9.86 22.30 -1.99
C SER A 20 -9.84 20.85 -2.49
N VAL A 21 -8.83 20.08 -2.07
CA VAL A 21 -8.87 18.64 -2.25
C VAL A 21 -10.02 18.21 -1.36
N ALA A 22 -11.22 18.16 -1.93
CA ALA A 22 -12.29 17.41 -1.32
C ALA A 22 -11.68 16.05 -0.99
N ALA A 23 -11.77 15.66 0.28
CA ALA A 23 -11.46 14.32 0.71
C ALA A 23 -12.46 13.40 0.02
N HIS A 24 -12.20 13.09 -1.25
CA HIS A 24 -13.08 12.25 -2.04
C HIS A 24 -12.97 10.87 -1.43
N TRP A 25 -14.08 10.39 -0.89
CA TRP A 25 -14.20 9.01 -0.48
C TRP A 25 -13.90 8.12 -1.69
N LEU A 26 -12.90 7.26 -1.57
CA LEU A 26 -12.55 6.26 -2.57
C LEU A 26 -13.30 4.97 -2.25
N SER A 27 -13.89 4.35 -3.28
CA SER A 27 -14.41 3.01 -3.10
C SER A 27 -13.27 2.04 -2.78
N PRO A 28 -13.53 0.95 -2.03
CA PRO A 28 -12.55 -0.11 -1.82
C PRO A 28 -11.93 -0.62 -3.13
N GLU A 29 -12.75 -0.71 -4.19
CA GLU A 29 -12.36 -1.19 -5.50
C GLU A 29 -11.40 -0.22 -6.21
N ALA A 30 -11.58 1.09 -6.03
CA ALA A 30 -10.65 2.11 -6.54
C ALA A 30 -9.29 2.03 -5.83
N ILE A 31 -9.31 1.87 -4.49
CA ILE A 31 -8.07 1.69 -3.70
C ILE A 31 -7.32 0.44 -4.16
N LEU A 32 -8.03 -0.67 -4.39
CA LEU A 32 -7.44 -1.91 -4.91
C LEU A 32 -6.90 -1.74 -6.33
N ALA A 33 -7.58 -0.99 -7.20
CA ALA A 33 -7.11 -0.72 -8.55
C ALA A 33 -5.78 0.06 -8.53
N ASP A 34 -5.69 1.10 -7.69
CA ASP A 34 -4.46 1.89 -7.54
C ASP A 34 -3.29 1.08 -6.97
N LEU A 35 -3.55 0.27 -5.93
CA LEU A 35 -2.55 -0.59 -5.30
C LEU A 35 -2.07 -1.72 -6.22
N ASN A 36 -2.93 -2.25 -7.09
CA ASN A 36 -2.54 -3.29 -8.04
C ASN A 36 -1.99 -2.73 -9.36
N GLY A 37 -2.29 -1.47 -9.67
CA GLY A 37 -1.85 -0.77 -10.87
C GLY A 37 -0.44 -0.18 -10.77
N PRO A 38 0.01 0.55 -11.82
CA PRO A 38 1.36 1.10 -11.89
C PRO A 38 1.85 1.88 -10.66
N PRO A 39 1.02 2.72 -10.00
CA PRO A 39 1.43 3.42 -8.78
C PRO A 39 1.81 2.45 -7.66
N GLY A 40 0.98 1.45 -7.37
CA GLY A 40 1.29 0.43 -6.37
C GLY A 40 2.49 -0.44 -6.74
N ARG A 41 2.69 -0.74 -8.02
CA ARG A 41 3.86 -1.50 -8.51
C ARG A 41 5.16 -0.74 -8.30
N ALA A 42 5.19 0.56 -8.59
CA ALA A 42 6.33 1.42 -8.32
C ALA A 42 6.70 1.47 -6.83
N LEU A 43 5.70 1.24 -5.98
CA LEU A 43 5.78 1.17 -4.54
C LEU A 43 6.12 -0.24 -4.00
N GLY A 44 6.36 -1.22 -4.87
CA GLY A 44 6.73 -2.59 -4.49
C GLY A 44 5.56 -3.49 -4.09
N VAL A 45 4.32 -3.09 -4.37
CA VAL A 45 3.14 -3.96 -4.17
C VAL A 45 3.12 -5.05 -5.24
N GLU A 46 3.09 -6.31 -4.81
CA GLU A 46 2.93 -7.47 -5.69
C GLU A 46 1.45 -7.83 -5.89
N ARG A 47 0.62 -7.65 -4.86
CA ARG A 47 -0.82 -7.89 -4.94
C ARG A 47 -1.52 -7.23 -3.77
N ALA A 48 -2.64 -6.55 -4.01
CA ALA A 48 -3.55 -6.10 -2.98
C ALA A 48 -4.92 -6.74 -3.17
N VAL A 49 -5.51 -7.26 -2.10
CA VAL A 49 -6.85 -7.86 -2.13
C VAL A 49 -7.63 -7.48 -0.88
N ARG A 50 -8.94 -7.36 -1.03
CA ARG A 50 -9.86 -7.36 0.10
C ARG A 50 -10.17 -8.81 0.45
N ASP A 51 -10.08 -9.18 1.72
CA ASP A 51 -10.44 -10.53 2.16
C ASP A 51 -11.94 -10.76 1.95
N GLU A 52 -12.30 -11.92 1.40
CA GLU A 52 -13.69 -12.22 1.06
C GLU A 52 -14.54 -12.51 2.30
N LYS A 53 -13.94 -13.15 3.31
CA LYS A 53 -14.62 -13.49 4.58
C LYS A 53 -14.68 -12.29 5.51
N THR A 54 -13.71 -11.39 5.40
CA THR A 54 -13.57 -10.18 6.21
C THR A 54 -13.44 -8.96 5.29
N PRO A 55 -14.54 -8.42 4.72
CA PRO A 55 -14.47 -7.32 3.75
C PRO A 55 -13.80 -6.04 4.26
N ARG A 56 -13.70 -5.85 5.59
CA ARG A 56 -12.95 -4.74 6.19
C ARG A 56 -11.43 -4.95 6.21
N LEU A 57 -10.93 -6.13 5.84
CA LEU A 57 -9.51 -6.45 5.82
C LEU A 57 -8.95 -6.27 4.41
N LEU A 58 -7.95 -5.40 4.30
CA LEU A 58 -7.11 -5.24 3.12
C LEU A 58 -5.79 -5.97 3.34
N VAL A 59 -5.46 -6.91 2.45
CA VAL A 59 -4.18 -7.62 2.45
C VAL A 59 -3.32 -7.09 1.32
N ILE A 60 -2.16 -6.55 1.66
CA ILE A 60 -1.15 -6.04 0.72
C ILE A 60 0.06 -6.96 0.77
N ARG A 61 0.34 -7.65 -0.32
CA ARG A 61 1.56 -8.44 -0.51
C ARG A 61 2.61 -7.59 -1.18
N VAL A 62 3.79 -7.53 -0.59
CA VAL A 62 4.92 -6.70 -1.04
C VAL A 62 6.12 -7.55 -1.46
N GLY A 63 6.87 -7.03 -2.42
CA GLY A 63 8.00 -7.69 -3.05
C GLY A 63 9.32 -6.96 -2.90
N ASP A 64 10.31 -7.36 -3.70
CA ASP A 64 11.68 -6.80 -3.62
C ASP A 64 11.73 -5.28 -3.73
N GLY A 65 10.87 -4.67 -4.56
CA GLY A 65 10.80 -3.21 -4.69
C GLY A 65 10.44 -2.48 -3.38
N TRP A 66 9.64 -3.12 -2.52
CA TRP A 66 9.36 -2.59 -1.19
C TRP A 66 10.59 -2.67 -0.31
N TYR A 67 11.27 -3.82 -0.26
CA TYR A 67 12.48 -4.01 0.56
C TYR A 67 13.68 -3.17 0.10
N ALA A 68 13.74 -2.81 -1.18
CA ALA A 68 14.73 -1.86 -1.71
C ALA A 68 14.51 -0.42 -1.19
N THR A 69 13.33 -0.13 -0.63
CA THR A 69 13.00 1.18 -0.06
C THR A 69 13.52 1.29 1.38
N PRO A 70 14.12 2.45 1.78
CA PRO A 70 14.56 2.67 3.15
C PRO A 70 13.48 2.39 4.18
N VAL A 71 13.86 1.80 5.33
CA VAL A 71 12.93 1.38 6.40
C VAL A 71 11.99 2.51 6.83
N ALA A 72 12.50 3.73 7.00
CA ALA A 72 11.69 4.89 7.37
C ALA A 72 10.58 5.20 6.36
N LYS A 73 10.87 5.08 5.06
CA LYS A 73 9.89 5.29 3.98
C LYS A 73 8.86 4.17 3.96
N ARG A 74 9.29 2.91 4.12
CA ARG A 74 8.38 1.77 4.27
C ARG A 74 7.41 1.95 5.45
N ARG A 75 7.92 2.41 6.59
CA ARG A 75 7.11 2.71 7.78
C ARG A 75 6.05 3.78 7.48
N ALA A 76 6.46 4.89 6.89
CA ALA A 76 5.55 5.97 6.51
C ALA A 76 4.48 5.49 5.51
N GLN A 77 4.89 4.69 4.53
CA GLN A 77 4.01 4.16 3.50
C GLN A 77 3.00 3.14 4.05
N ALA A 78 3.40 2.25 4.95
CA ALA A 78 2.49 1.34 5.63
C ALA A 78 1.47 2.10 6.49
N GLY A 79 1.90 3.19 7.14
CA GLY A 79 1.01 4.12 7.84
C GLY A 79 -0.01 4.77 6.90
N ALA A 80 0.45 5.27 5.75
CA ALA A 80 -0.41 5.91 4.76
C ALA A 80 -1.45 4.94 4.18
N TRP A 81 -1.07 3.68 3.91
CA TRP A 81 -2.04 2.65 3.49
C TRP A 81 -3.11 2.37 4.54
N ARG A 82 -2.72 2.30 5.82
CA ARG A 82 -3.67 2.11 6.91
C ARG A 82 -4.64 3.28 6.98
N GLU A 83 -4.11 4.50 6.94
CA GLU A 83 -4.90 5.72 7.02
C GLU A 83 -5.89 5.80 5.85
N LEU A 84 -5.42 5.59 4.63
CA LEU A 84 -6.25 5.55 3.43
C LEU A 84 -7.38 4.53 3.56
N TRP A 85 -7.07 3.30 3.97
CA TRP A 85 -8.08 2.25 4.09
C TRP A 85 -9.10 2.57 5.20
N ARG A 86 -8.65 2.99 6.38
CA ARG A 86 -9.54 3.35 7.49
C ARG A 86 -10.38 4.58 7.23
N HIS A 87 -9.87 5.52 6.44
CA HIS A 87 -10.64 6.67 6.02
C HIS A 87 -11.82 6.27 5.14
N ASN A 88 -11.67 5.22 4.32
CA ASN A 88 -12.65 4.82 3.30
C ASN A 88 -13.44 3.55 3.62
N VAL A 89 -13.08 2.83 4.68
CA VAL A 89 -13.74 1.60 5.12
C VAL A 89 -13.92 1.61 6.62
N ALA A 90 -15.17 1.52 7.05
CA ALA A 90 -15.52 1.49 8.46
C ALA A 90 -14.79 0.34 9.19
N GLN A 91 -14.09 0.69 10.27
CA GLN A 91 -13.24 -0.26 11.02
C GLN A 91 -12.21 -1.00 10.13
N GLY A 92 -11.71 -0.34 9.09
CA GLY A 92 -10.73 -0.91 8.15
C GLY A 92 -9.49 -1.45 8.86
N ILE A 93 -9.10 -2.67 8.50
CA ILE A 93 -7.91 -3.37 8.98
C ILE A 93 -7.00 -3.59 7.78
N ILE A 94 -5.68 -3.49 7.99
CA ILE A 94 -4.71 -3.84 6.95
C ILE A 94 -3.73 -4.90 7.45
N ALA A 95 -3.33 -5.80 6.56
CA ALA A 95 -2.22 -6.72 6.75
C ALA A 95 -1.21 -6.52 5.61
N VAL A 96 0.05 -6.31 5.96
CA VAL A 96 1.14 -6.20 4.97
C VAL A 96 1.99 -7.45 5.10
N LEU A 97 2.04 -8.24 4.02
CA LEU A 97 2.68 -9.55 3.99
C LEU A 97 3.82 -9.56 2.97
N ASP A 98 4.85 -10.35 3.23
CA ASP A 98 5.81 -10.72 2.20
C ASP A 98 5.13 -11.59 1.15
N ALA A 99 5.23 -11.23 -0.13
CA ALA A 99 4.58 -11.98 -1.19
C ALA A 99 5.15 -13.39 -1.41
N GLY A 100 6.38 -13.66 -0.98
CA GLY A 100 7.05 -14.94 -1.19
C GLY A 100 6.81 -15.96 -0.06
N SER A 101 6.48 -15.49 1.14
CA SER A 101 6.35 -16.32 2.35
C SER A 101 5.00 -16.16 3.07
N ASP A 102 4.16 -15.21 2.64
CA ASP A 102 2.91 -14.82 3.31
C ASP A 102 3.07 -14.45 4.79
N GLN A 103 4.29 -14.20 5.25
CA GLN A 103 4.57 -13.76 6.62
C GLN A 103 4.30 -12.25 6.77
N PRO A 104 3.81 -11.80 7.94
CA PRO A 104 3.64 -10.38 8.20
C PRO A 104 4.99 -9.66 8.21
N VAL A 105 5.04 -8.49 7.56
CA VAL A 105 6.25 -7.67 7.46
C VAL A 105 6.11 -6.28 8.09
N VAL A 106 4.91 -5.98 8.59
CA VAL A 106 4.60 -4.78 9.36
C VAL A 106 3.77 -5.18 10.56
N HIS A 107 4.21 -4.78 11.75
CA HIS A 107 3.43 -4.93 12.98
C HIS A 107 2.81 -3.59 13.35
N PHE A 108 1.48 -3.57 13.44
CA PHE A 108 0.72 -2.43 13.88
C PHE A 108 0.42 -2.55 15.37
N GLY A 109 0.65 -1.46 16.11
CA GLY A 109 0.33 -1.35 17.52
C GLY A 109 -1.17 -1.17 17.77
N PRO A 110 -1.60 -1.09 19.04
CA PRO A 110 -3.02 -1.02 19.40
C PRO A 110 -3.74 0.23 18.89
N ARG A 111 -3.03 1.34 18.65
CA ARG A 111 -3.60 2.55 18.04
C ARG A 111 -3.39 2.57 16.52
N GLY A 112 -2.79 1.49 16.00
CA GLY A 112 -2.44 1.24 14.62
C GLY A 112 -1.33 2.14 14.06
N GLU A 113 -0.50 2.67 14.95
CA GLU A 113 0.86 3.08 14.65
C GLU A 113 1.65 1.87 14.13
N VAL A 114 2.55 2.10 13.16
CA VAL A 114 3.51 1.06 12.80
C VAL A 114 4.49 0.95 13.96
N VAL A 115 4.64 -0.23 14.57
CA VAL A 115 5.59 -0.49 15.66
C VAL A 115 6.90 -1.01 15.07
N GLU A 116 6.80 -1.94 14.12
CA GLU A 116 7.92 -2.65 13.53
C GLU A 116 7.71 -2.83 12.02
N VAL A 117 8.81 -2.83 11.27
CA VAL A 117 8.86 -3.17 9.85
C VAL A 117 10.03 -4.12 9.65
N THR A 118 9.80 -5.29 9.05
CA THR A 118 10.85 -6.27 8.78
C THR A 118 11.88 -5.69 7.82
N GLU A 119 13.15 -5.67 8.22
CA GLU A 119 14.21 -5.01 7.44
C GLU A 119 14.56 -5.79 6.17
N GLN A 120 14.59 -7.11 6.25
CA GLN A 120 15.04 -7.99 5.17
C GLN A 120 13.92 -8.88 4.64
N ARG A 121 13.95 -9.14 3.34
CA ARG A 121 13.10 -10.17 2.74
C ARG A 121 13.62 -11.54 3.17
N SER A 122 12.80 -12.32 3.85
CA SER A 122 13.17 -13.72 4.15
C SER A 122 13.39 -14.45 2.83
N LYS A 123 14.54 -15.12 2.69
CA LYS A 123 14.80 -15.98 1.53
C LYS A 123 13.73 -17.06 1.50
N ARG A 124 13.05 -17.16 0.36
CA ARG A 124 11.98 -18.13 0.07
C ARG A 124 12.34 -19.48 0.69
N SER A 125 11.61 -19.91 1.71
CA SER A 125 11.68 -21.29 2.18
C SER A 125 11.15 -22.15 1.04
N THR A 126 12.05 -22.67 0.21
CA THR A 126 11.72 -23.79 -0.67
C THR A 126 11.34 -24.93 0.25
N GLY A 127 10.04 -25.16 0.42
CA GLY A 127 9.51 -26.18 1.30
C GLY A 127 10.07 -27.55 0.92
N LYS A 128 11.12 -27.98 1.62
CA LYS A 128 11.42 -29.39 1.80
C LYS A 128 10.69 -29.78 3.07
N GLY A 129 9.47 -30.28 2.92
CA GLY A 129 8.74 -30.86 4.04
C GLY A 129 9.61 -31.92 4.73
N PRO A 130 9.51 -32.11 6.05
CA PRO A 130 10.19 -33.21 6.70
C PRO A 130 9.58 -34.52 6.20
N THR A 131 10.22 -35.18 5.24
CA THR A 131 10.04 -36.62 5.01
C THR A 131 10.57 -37.34 6.24
N THR A 132 9.70 -37.51 7.22
CA THR A 132 9.93 -38.44 8.33
C THR A 132 9.85 -39.84 7.72
N PRO A 133 10.90 -40.68 7.81
CA PRO A 133 10.77 -42.07 7.41
C PRO A 133 9.80 -42.74 8.38
N LEU A 134 8.70 -43.24 7.83
CA LEU A 134 7.74 -44.09 8.53
C LEU A 134 8.52 -45.32 9.05
N LYS A 135 8.73 -45.40 10.37
CA LYS A 135 9.23 -46.63 10.98
C LYS A 135 8.14 -47.68 10.84
N GLU A 136 8.44 -48.72 10.07
CA GLU A 136 7.71 -49.98 10.09
C GLU A 136 7.71 -50.51 11.53
N HIS A 137 6.52 -50.60 12.13
CA HIS A 137 6.31 -51.44 13.31
C HIS A 137 5.58 -52.68 12.85
N THR A 138 6.36 -53.76 12.77
CA THR A 138 5.93 -55.15 12.69
C THR A 138 4.97 -55.47 13.83
N ASN A 139 3.88 -56.16 13.51
CA ASN A 139 3.23 -57.12 14.37
C ASN A 139 2.68 -58.26 13.51
#